data_AF-A0A3M9YDT6-F1
#
_entry.id   AF-A0A3M9YDT6-F1
#
_cell.length_a   1.000
_cell.length_b   1.000
_cell.length_c   1.000
_cell.angle_alpha   90.00
_cell.angle_beta   90.00
_cell.angle_gamma   90.00
#
_symmetry.space_group_name_H-M   'P 1'
#
loop_
_entity.id
_entity.type
_entity.pdbx_description
1 polymer ?
#
loop_
_entity_poly.entity_id
_entity_poly.type
_entity_poly.pdbx_seq_one_letter_code
_entity_poly.pdbx_strand_id
1 'polypeptide(L)'
;MRFSILAAAALTPLASAHYFFDKLIIDGVETRSNEFVRSNTRPAKYNPTKWENVRDDMTPDVNDFRCNKGAFTFAGQTGTAEVKAGSKLAVKLAVGATMQHPGPALVYMSKAPATAKAYEGNGEWFKIFEESVCNASGDFTNDAWCTWDKDTIEFTIPKDTPDGEYLIRPEHIGVHGAHVGQAEFYYTCVQVKVTGGGNGTPGPTVKFPGAYKKDDPSFNFSIYGGVKDYPMPGPAVWTGGHGVGSTDPAPGESEPVPSATSTLAPTPVESEPVFAAPSDVATTEAASPAAAPGSGSGSGGDYEEVCTRTRRRRQRGRKARRAFRESLRKL
;
A
#
# COMPACT_ATOMS: atom_id res chain seq x y z
N MET A 1 46.54 -38.60 8.00
CA MET A 1 45.13 -38.21 8.23
C MET A 1 44.83 -36.97 7.42
N ARG A 2 43.85 -37.01 6.52
CA ARG A 2 43.40 -35.85 5.73
C ARG A 2 42.02 -35.45 6.23
N PHE A 3 41.89 -34.30 6.87
CA PHE A 3 40.61 -33.73 7.26
C PHE A 3 40.09 -32.85 6.11
N SER A 4 39.02 -33.31 5.46
CA SER A 4 38.24 -32.50 4.53
C SER A 4 37.19 -31.71 5.33
N ILE A 5 37.33 -30.38 5.39
CA ILE A 5 36.30 -29.50 5.95
C ILE A 5 35.32 -29.15 4.81
N LEU A 6 34.11 -29.71 4.87
CA LEU A 6 32.98 -29.30 4.04
C LEU A 6 32.43 -27.98 4.61
N ALA A 7 32.60 -26.87 3.88
CA ALA A 7 31.98 -25.60 4.21
C ALA A 7 30.51 -25.63 3.73
N ALA A 8 29.56 -25.81 4.65
CA ALA A 8 28.15 -25.59 4.39
C ALA A 8 27.88 -24.07 4.37
N ALA A 9 27.58 -23.51 3.20
CA ALA A 9 27.13 -22.13 3.09
C ALA A 9 25.68 -22.06 3.60
N ALA A 10 25.47 -21.43 4.75
CA ALA A 10 24.14 -21.13 5.26
C ALA A 10 23.45 -20.10 4.35
N LEU A 11 22.44 -20.55 3.60
CA LEU A 11 21.52 -19.67 2.89
C LEU A 11 20.50 -19.15 3.92
N THR A 12 20.75 -17.98 4.48
CA THR A 12 19.72 -17.29 5.28
C THR A 12 18.61 -16.81 4.33
N PRO A 13 17.34 -17.19 4.54
CA PRO A 13 16.25 -16.62 3.76
C PRO A 13 16.17 -15.11 4.05
N LEU A 14 16.30 -14.29 3.01
CA LEU A 14 15.97 -12.88 3.07
C LEU A 14 14.44 -12.78 3.05
N ALA A 15 13.82 -12.65 4.21
CA ALA A 15 12.41 -12.30 4.29
C ALA A 15 12.24 -10.85 3.83
N SER A 16 11.73 -10.64 2.61
CA SER A 16 11.25 -9.34 2.17
C SER A 16 9.81 -9.20 2.62
N ALA A 17 9.53 -8.34 3.59
CA ALA A 17 8.16 -8.01 3.98
C ALA A 17 7.45 -7.14 2.93
N HIS A 18 8.20 -6.56 1.98
CA HIS A 18 7.67 -5.79 0.87
C HIS A 18 7.31 -6.70 -0.32
N TYR A 19 6.20 -6.40 -0.99
CA TYR A 19 5.63 -7.20 -2.07
C TYR A 19 4.93 -6.35 -3.13
N PHE A 20 4.48 -6.97 -4.21
CA PHE A 20 3.69 -6.32 -5.24
C PHE A 20 2.75 -7.33 -5.91
N PHE A 21 1.65 -6.84 -6.47
CA PHE A 21 0.68 -7.67 -7.19
C PHE A 21 1.04 -7.74 -8.68
N ASP A 22 0.94 -8.92 -9.29
CA ASP A 22 1.24 -9.10 -10.71
C ASP A 22 0.33 -10.08 -11.46
N LYS A 23 -0.62 -10.73 -10.79
CA LYS A 23 -1.52 -11.69 -11.43
C LYS A 23 -2.97 -11.44 -11.05
N LEU A 24 -3.86 -11.72 -12.01
CA LEU A 24 -5.29 -11.78 -11.80
C LEU A 24 -5.67 -13.27 -11.68
N ILE A 25 -6.68 -13.54 -10.86
CA ILE A 25 -7.35 -14.84 -10.77
C ILE A 25 -8.81 -14.62 -11.14
N ILE A 26 -9.28 -15.35 -12.14
CA ILE A 26 -10.66 -15.29 -12.64
C ILE A 26 -11.28 -16.67 -12.41
N ASP A 27 -12.32 -16.75 -11.58
CA ASP A 27 -13.01 -18.01 -11.26
C ASP A 27 -12.03 -19.15 -10.84
N GLY A 28 -11.00 -18.79 -10.06
CA GLY A 28 -9.97 -19.70 -9.55
C GLY A 28 -8.82 -20.00 -10.51
N VAL A 29 -8.84 -19.48 -11.75
CA VAL A 29 -7.76 -19.67 -12.72
C VAL A 29 -6.78 -18.50 -12.67
N GLU A 30 -5.52 -18.78 -12.32
CA GLU A 30 -4.44 -17.81 -12.27
C GLU A 30 -3.92 -17.45 -13.67
N THR A 31 -3.79 -16.15 -13.96
CA THR A 31 -3.27 -15.64 -15.22
C THR A 31 -1.75 -15.56 -15.20
N ARG A 32 -1.12 -15.33 -16.36
CA ARG A 32 0.32 -15.06 -16.39
C ARG A 32 0.62 -13.73 -15.69
N SER A 33 1.85 -13.62 -15.19
CA SER A 33 2.38 -12.39 -14.59
C SER A 33 2.28 -11.22 -15.58
N ASN A 34 1.69 -10.11 -15.13
CA ASN A 34 1.42 -8.88 -15.85
C ASN A 34 0.56 -9.05 -17.13
N GLU A 35 -0.22 -10.13 -17.23
CA GLU A 35 -1.11 -10.35 -18.38
C GLU A 35 -2.23 -9.31 -18.43
N PHE A 36 -2.89 -9.09 -17.30
CA PHE A 36 -3.96 -8.07 -17.13
C PHE A 36 -3.64 -7.03 -16.05
N VAL A 37 -2.54 -7.23 -15.33
CA VAL A 37 -2.03 -6.31 -14.30
C VAL A 37 -0.95 -5.43 -14.92
N ARG A 38 -1.05 -4.11 -14.75
CA ARG A 38 -0.01 -3.20 -15.23
C ARG A 38 1.27 -3.39 -14.43
N SER A 39 2.40 -3.52 -15.12
CA SER A 39 3.71 -3.38 -14.48
C SER A 39 3.97 -1.90 -14.14
N ASN A 40 5.05 -1.64 -13.39
CA ASN A 40 5.53 -0.32 -13.05
C ASN A 40 7.03 -0.17 -13.39
N THR A 41 7.53 1.07 -13.38
CA THR A 41 8.92 1.42 -13.72
C THR A 41 9.86 1.49 -12.52
N ARG A 42 9.41 1.08 -11.32
CA ARG A 42 10.26 1.15 -10.13
C ARG A 42 11.49 0.24 -10.27
N PRO A 43 12.69 0.68 -9.84
CA PRO A 43 13.87 -0.18 -9.78
C PRO A 43 13.65 -1.43 -8.91
N ALA A 44 12.94 -1.27 -7.78
CA ALA A 44 12.47 -2.36 -6.94
C ALA A 44 10.93 -2.33 -6.90
N LYS A 45 10.30 -3.24 -7.65
CA LYS A 45 8.83 -3.28 -7.83
C LYS A 45 8.05 -3.42 -6.52
N TYR A 46 8.67 -4.02 -5.51
CA TYR A 46 8.09 -4.25 -4.20
C TYR A 46 8.11 -3.03 -3.27
N ASN A 47 8.81 -1.94 -3.61
CA ASN A 47 8.84 -0.77 -2.73
C ASN A 47 7.44 -0.18 -2.51
N PRO A 48 7.05 0.12 -1.24
CA PRO A 48 5.80 0.82 -0.97
C PRO A 48 5.86 2.29 -1.41
N THR A 49 4.68 2.86 -1.62
CA THR A 49 4.50 4.33 -1.60
C THR A 49 4.32 4.79 -0.16
N LYS A 50 4.89 5.94 0.22
CA LYS A 50 4.82 6.52 1.58
C LYS A 50 4.84 8.05 1.50
N TRP A 51 4.30 8.75 2.50
CA TRP A 51 4.54 10.20 2.66
C TRP A 51 5.88 10.52 3.30
N GLU A 52 6.39 9.60 4.14
CA GLU A 52 7.67 9.75 4.83
C GLU A 52 8.63 8.62 4.45
N ASN A 53 9.94 8.91 4.47
CA ASN A 53 10.97 8.01 3.95
C ASN A 53 10.67 7.60 2.49
N VAL A 54 10.32 8.61 1.68
CA VAL A 54 9.90 8.48 0.29
C VAL A 54 10.92 7.70 -0.53
N ARG A 55 10.44 6.74 -1.32
CA ARG A 55 11.23 5.96 -2.28
C ARG A 55 10.70 6.21 -3.68
N ASP A 56 11.62 6.27 -4.64
CA ASP A 56 11.30 6.41 -6.07
C ASP A 56 10.42 7.63 -6.37
N ASP A 57 10.52 8.74 -5.62
CA ASP A 57 9.71 9.96 -5.78
C ASP A 57 8.20 9.73 -5.75
N MET A 58 7.77 8.70 -5.02
CA MET A 58 6.37 8.29 -4.94
C MET A 58 5.77 8.62 -3.57
N THR A 59 4.81 9.53 -3.56
CA THR A 59 3.91 9.78 -2.44
C THR A 59 2.45 9.51 -2.84
N PRO A 60 1.51 9.42 -1.89
CA PRO A 60 0.09 9.35 -2.22
C PRO A 60 -0.48 10.58 -2.96
N ASP A 61 0.28 11.67 -3.04
CA ASP A 61 -0.18 12.95 -3.60
C ASP A 61 0.16 13.13 -5.10
N VAL A 62 0.94 12.22 -5.68
CA VAL A 62 1.32 12.31 -7.10
C VAL A 62 0.38 11.52 -8.00
N ASN A 63 0.30 11.90 -9.28
CA ASN A 63 -0.59 11.25 -10.26
C ASN A 63 -0.38 9.73 -10.39
N ASP A 64 0.87 9.27 -10.28
CA ASP A 64 1.21 7.85 -10.32
C ASP A 64 0.66 7.05 -9.12
N PHE A 65 0.12 7.71 -8.09
CA PHE A 65 -0.58 7.02 -6.99
C PHE A 65 -1.86 6.29 -7.43
N ARG A 66 -2.37 6.57 -8.63
CA ARG A 66 -3.46 5.81 -9.24
C ARG A 66 -3.11 4.34 -9.43
N CYS A 67 -1.99 4.06 -10.11
CA CYS A 67 -1.66 2.72 -10.62
C CYS A 67 -0.22 2.27 -10.36
N ASN A 68 0.57 3.05 -9.62
CA ASN A 68 1.99 2.89 -9.32
C ASN A 68 2.91 3.56 -10.37
N LYS A 69 4.19 3.76 -10.02
CA LYS A 69 5.15 4.59 -10.77
C LYS A 69 5.25 4.18 -12.23
N GLY A 70 4.97 5.11 -13.14
CA GLY A 70 5.04 4.90 -14.58
C GLY A 70 4.13 3.79 -15.11
N ALA A 71 3.15 3.29 -14.36
CA ALA A 71 2.34 2.14 -14.78
C ALA A 71 1.57 2.39 -16.09
N PHE A 72 1.25 3.64 -16.40
CA PHE A 72 0.59 4.00 -17.67
C PHE A 72 1.44 3.67 -18.90
N THR A 73 2.77 3.70 -18.80
CA THR A 73 3.68 3.28 -19.90
C THR A 73 3.47 1.82 -20.34
N PHE A 74 2.91 0.98 -19.46
CA PHE A 74 2.59 -0.41 -19.74
C PHE A 74 1.13 -0.64 -20.16
N ALA A 75 0.28 0.39 -20.16
CA ALA A 75 -1.16 0.24 -20.38
C ALA A 75 -1.48 -0.37 -21.75
N GLY A 76 -0.81 0.11 -22.82
CA GLY A 76 -1.04 -0.38 -24.19
C GLY A 76 -0.68 -1.86 -24.39
N GLN A 77 0.36 -2.35 -23.71
CA GLN A 77 0.82 -3.74 -23.77
C GLN A 77 0.12 -4.67 -22.79
N THR A 78 -0.51 -4.14 -21.73
CA THR A 78 -1.31 -4.93 -20.78
C THR A 78 -2.60 -5.37 -21.49
N GLY A 79 -2.99 -6.64 -21.34
CA GLY A 79 -4.26 -7.15 -21.84
C GLY A 79 -5.46 -6.53 -21.13
N THR A 80 -6.67 -6.74 -21.63
CA THR A 80 -7.91 -6.39 -20.92
C THR A 80 -8.72 -7.68 -20.74
N ALA A 81 -8.92 -8.11 -19.49
CA ALA A 81 -9.65 -9.34 -19.21
C ALA A 81 -11.16 -9.12 -19.34
N GLU A 82 -11.85 -9.92 -20.15
CA GLU A 82 -13.31 -9.92 -20.15
C GLU A 82 -13.83 -10.69 -18.94
N VAL A 83 -14.65 -10.03 -18.12
CA VAL A 83 -15.21 -10.58 -16.88
C VAL A 83 -16.71 -10.26 -16.81
N LYS A 84 -17.49 -11.13 -16.17
CA LYS A 84 -18.90 -10.87 -15.94
C LYS A 84 -19.09 -10.06 -14.66
N ALA A 85 -20.05 -9.14 -14.65
CA ALA A 85 -20.52 -8.59 -13.39
C ALA A 85 -21.02 -9.73 -12.48
N GLY A 86 -20.72 -9.65 -11.19
CA GLY A 86 -20.97 -10.73 -10.23
C GLY A 86 -19.88 -11.81 -10.15
N SER A 87 -18.86 -11.80 -11.02
CA SER A 87 -17.74 -12.74 -10.92
C SER A 87 -16.89 -12.47 -9.67
N LYS A 88 -16.42 -13.55 -9.04
CA LYS A 88 -15.39 -13.50 -7.99
C LYS A 88 -14.02 -13.44 -8.66
N LEU A 89 -13.24 -12.43 -8.30
CA LEU A 89 -11.88 -12.24 -8.76
C LEU A 89 -10.93 -12.23 -7.56
N ALA A 90 -9.66 -12.46 -7.83
CA ALA A 90 -8.60 -12.16 -6.86
C ALA A 90 -7.38 -11.58 -7.55
N VAL A 91 -6.63 -10.73 -6.86
CA VAL A 91 -5.36 -10.21 -7.36
C VAL A 91 -4.24 -10.72 -6.46
N LYS A 92 -3.30 -11.44 -7.06
CA LYS A 92 -2.27 -12.23 -6.37
C LYS A 92 -0.93 -11.50 -6.34
N LEU A 93 -0.21 -11.67 -5.23
CA LEU A 93 1.16 -11.23 -5.08
C LEU A 93 2.13 -12.00 -5.98
N ALA A 94 3.16 -11.29 -6.41
CA ALA A 94 4.24 -11.84 -7.21
C ALA A 94 5.18 -12.71 -6.37
N VAL A 95 6.02 -13.49 -7.07
CA VAL A 95 7.18 -14.20 -6.52
C VAL A 95 6.91 -15.10 -5.30
N GLY A 96 5.66 -15.54 -5.12
CA GLY A 96 5.26 -16.40 -3.99
C GLY A 96 5.26 -15.69 -2.64
N ALA A 97 5.16 -14.36 -2.62
CA ALA A 97 5.06 -13.59 -1.39
C ALA A 97 3.68 -13.73 -0.74
N THR A 98 3.63 -13.57 0.58
CA THR A 98 2.40 -13.35 1.35
C THR A 98 2.44 -11.95 1.99
N MET A 99 1.28 -11.41 2.34
CA MET A 99 1.16 -10.13 3.02
C MET A 99 1.64 -10.29 4.47
N GLN A 100 2.86 -9.84 4.74
CA GLN A 100 3.54 -9.90 6.04
C GLN A 100 3.56 -8.53 6.76
N HIS A 101 2.64 -7.65 6.39
CA HIS A 101 2.39 -6.40 7.10
C HIS A 101 0.95 -6.41 7.62
N PRO A 102 0.71 -6.04 8.90
CA PRO A 102 -0.64 -5.85 9.40
C PRO A 102 -1.30 -4.70 8.64
N GLY A 103 -2.57 -4.87 8.24
CA GLY A 103 -3.28 -3.83 7.52
C GLY A 103 -4.53 -4.26 6.77
N PRO A 104 -5.37 -3.29 6.37
CA PRO A 104 -6.56 -3.56 5.58
C PRO A 104 -6.22 -3.86 4.11
N ALA A 105 -7.18 -4.44 3.41
CA ALA A 105 -7.21 -4.46 1.95
C ALA A 105 -8.46 -3.72 1.43
N LEU A 106 -8.30 -3.02 0.30
CA LEU A 106 -9.35 -2.27 -0.38
C LEU A 106 -9.29 -2.56 -1.87
N VAL A 107 -10.45 -2.53 -2.54
CA VAL A 107 -10.50 -2.61 -4.01
C VAL A 107 -11.41 -1.52 -4.54
N TYR A 108 -10.86 -0.74 -5.47
CA TYR A 108 -11.58 0.30 -6.18
C TYR A 108 -11.76 -0.06 -7.66
N MET A 109 -12.80 0.47 -8.28
CA MET A 109 -13.00 0.42 -9.71
C MET A 109 -13.16 1.84 -10.26
N SER A 110 -12.66 2.07 -11.47
CA SER A 110 -12.86 3.31 -12.22
C SER A 110 -13.14 3.02 -13.68
N LYS A 111 -14.27 3.56 -14.18
CA LYS A 111 -14.70 3.35 -15.56
C LYS A 111 -13.80 4.13 -16.53
N ALA A 112 -13.25 3.45 -17.52
CA ALA A 112 -12.51 4.10 -18.58
C ALA A 112 -13.48 4.90 -19.49
N PRO A 113 -13.13 6.14 -19.88
CA PRO A 113 -13.94 6.90 -20.83
C PRO A 113 -14.07 6.25 -22.21
N ALA A 114 -13.08 5.43 -22.60
CA ALA A 114 -13.08 4.69 -23.85
C ALA A 114 -12.55 3.25 -23.65
N THR A 115 -11.23 3.10 -23.46
CA THR A 115 -10.59 1.79 -23.19
C THR A 115 -9.68 1.88 -21.99
N ALA A 116 -9.53 0.79 -21.24
CA ALA A 116 -8.59 0.71 -20.13
C ALA A 116 -7.15 0.92 -20.60
N LYS A 117 -6.79 0.49 -21.82
CA LYS A 117 -5.45 0.67 -22.39
C LYS A 117 -5.05 2.14 -22.61
N ALA A 118 -6.04 3.02 -22.84
CA ALA A 118 -5.82 4.46 -23.03
C ALA A 118 -6.14 5.28 -21.78
N TYR A 119 -6.52 4.64 -20.67
CA TYR A 119 -6.99 5.33 -19.48
C TYR A 119 -5.92 5.41 -18.39
N GLU A 120 -5.59 6.61 -17.95
CA GLU A 120 -4.63 6.87 -16.87
C GLU A 120 -5.21 6.61 -15.46
N GLY A 121 -6.53 6.52 -15.33
CA GLY A 121 -7.19 6.44 -14.01
C GLY A 121 -7.49 7.80 -13.39
N ASN A 122 -7.57 8.86 -14.17
CA ASN A 122 -7.79 10.25 -13.72
C ASN A 122 -9.27 10.63 -13.49
N GLY A 123 -10.20 9.69 -13.67
CA GLY A 123 -11.62 9.84 -13.39
C GLY A 123 -12.02 9.44 -11.97
N GLU A 124 -13.30 9.19 -11.79
CA GLU A 124 -13.90 8.81 -10.51
C GLU A 124 -13.62 7.34 -10.16
N TRP A 125 -13.32 7.07 -8.90
CA TRP A 125 -13.10 5.75 -8.32
C TRP A 125 -14.17 5.46 -7.26
N PHE A 126 -14.83 4.31 -7.36
CA PHE A 126 -15.75 3.81 -6.34
C PHE A 126 -15.14 2.56 -5.70
N LYS A 127 -15.34 2.41 -4.38
CA LYS A 127 -14.87 1.24 -3.63
C LYS A 127 -15.86 0.10 -3.81
N ILE A 128 -15.40 -1.12 -4.07
CA ILE A 128 -16.25 -2.32 -4.23
C ILE A 128 -15.99 -3.39 -3.18
N PHE A 129 -14.89 -3.28 -2.45
CA PHE A 129 -14.51 -4.23 -1.43
C PHE A 129 -13.60 -3.56 -0.41
N GLU A 130 -13.76 -3.98 0.84
CA GLU A 130 -12.82 -3.68 1.90
C GLU A 130 -12.83 -4.80 2.95
N GLU A 131 -11.68 -5.09 3.54
CA GLU A 131 -11.55 -5.98 4.68
C GLU A 131 -10.50 -5.42 5.65
N SER A 132 -10.66 -5.76 6.93
CA SER A 132 -9.83 -5.23 8.02
C SER A 132 -9.55 -6.35 9.03
N VAL A 133 -9.73 -6.10 10.32
CA VAL A 133 -9.63 -7.09 11.39
C VAL A 133 -10.75 -8.13 11.26
N CYS A 134 -10.43 -9.42 11.27
CA CYS A 134 -11.41 -10.51 11.41
C CYS A 134 -11.04 -11.56 12.46
N ASN A 135 -9.90 -11.42 13.12
CA ASN A 135 -9.54 -12.25 14.25
C ASN A 135 -9.28 -11.35 15.46
N ALA A 136 -10.33 -11.02 16.20
CA ALA A 136 -10.24 -10.16 17.39
C ALA A 136 -9.44 -10.79 18.54
N SER A 137 -9.17 -12.10 18.48
CA SER A 137 -8.32 -12.82 19.42
C SER A 137 -6.86 -12.95 18.97
N GLY A 138 -6.55 -12.52 17.74
CA GLY A 138 -5.21 -12.51 17.18
C GLY A 138 -4.35 -11.38 17.71
N ASP A 139 -3.05 -11.45 17.43
CA ASP A 139 -2.13 -10.36 17.69
C ASP A 139 -2.34 -9.27 16.64
N PHE A 140 -2.65 -8.07 17.12
CA PHE A 140 -2.98 -6.92 16.27
C PHE A 140 -1.79 -6.43 15.43
N THR A 141 -0.59 -6.90 15.72
CA THR A 141 0.61 -6.68 14.92
C THR A 141 0.82 -7.70 13.82
N ASN A 142 -0.01 -8.75 13.75
CA ASN A 142 0.05 -9.78 12.73
C ASN A 142 -1.33 -10.39 12.38
N ASP A 143 -1.71 -11.50 12.99
CA ASP A 143 -2.77 -12.42 12.54
C ASP A 143 -4.20 -12.00 12.95
N ALA A 144 -4.37 -10.83 13.55
CA ALA A 144 -5.69 -10.22 13.74
C ALA A 144 -6.32 -9.75 12.40
N TRP A 145 -5.48 -9.40 11.42
CA TRP A 145 -5.89 -8.82 10.14
C TRP A 145 -6.27 -9.91 9.14
N CYS A 146 -7.37 -9.71 8.40
CA CYS A 146 -7.80 -10.68 7.39
C CYS A 146 -6.77 -10.89 6.29
N THR A 147 -5.91 -9.93 6.04
CA THR A 147 -4.91 -9.96 4.97
C THR A 147 -3.65 -10.73 5.39
N TRP A 148 -3.44 -10.96 6.69
CA TRP A 148 -2.21 -11.54 7.20
C TRP A 148 -1.94 -12.91 6.61
N ASP A 149 -0.72 -13.10 6.11
CA ASP A 149 -0.23 -14.32 5.47
C ASP A 149 -1.06 -14.80 4.25
N LYS A 150 -1.96 -13.96 3.72
CA LYS A 150 -2.61 -14.23 2.43
C LYS A 150 -1.72 -13.75 1.28
N ASP A 151 -1.82 -14.42 0.13
CA ASP A 151 -1.14 -14.01 -1.10
C ASP A 151 -2.08 -13.34 -2.12
N THR A 152 -3.35 -13.14 -1.76
CA THR A 152 -4.38 -12.55 -2.63
C THR A 152 -5.28 -11.57 -1.90
N ILE A 153 -5.77 -10.57 -2.62
CA ILE A 153 -6.98 -9.81 -2.26
C ILE A 153 -8.13 -10.34 -3.13
N GLU A 154 -9.12 -10.97 -2.51
CA GLU A 154 -10.30 -11.53 -3.18
C GLU A 154 -11.48 -10.56 -3.10
N PHE A 155 -12.25 -10.42 -4.18
CA PHE A 155 -13.40 -9.52 -4.24
C PHE A 155 -14.41 -10.00 -5.30
N THR A 156 -15.60 -9.39 -5.30
CA THR A 156 -16.64 -9.65 -6.31
C THR A 156 -16.98 -8.35 -7.02
N ILE A 157 -17.09 -8.38 -8.35
CA ILE A 157 -17.60 -7.23 -9.10
C ILE A 157 -19.10 -7.13 -8.81
N PRO A 158 -19.65 -5.99 -8.32
CA PRO A 158 -21.08 -5.86 -8.08
C PRO A 158 -21.89 -6.17 -9.35
N LYS A 159 -23.01 -6.89 -9.21
CA LYS A 159 -23.84 -7.32 -10.36
C LYS A 159 -24.38 -6.14 -11.17
N ASP A 160 -24.66 -5.02 -10.50
CA ASP A 160 -25.20 -3.83 -11.16
C ASP A 160 -24.12 -2.94 -11.78
N THR A 161 -22.85 -3.36 -11.78
CA THR A 161 -21.74 -2.61 -12.41
C THR A 161 -22.04 -2.40 -13.89
N PRO A 162 -22.11 -1.16 -14.40
CA PRO A 162 -22.39 -0.95 -15.81
C PRO A 162 -21.34 -1.59 -16.73
N ASP A 163 -21.76 -2.08 -17.89
CA ASP A 163 -20.83 -2.61 -18.88
C ASP A 163 -19.81 -1.55 -19.34
N GLY A 164 -18.60 -2.01 -19.64
CA GLY A 164 -17.51 -1.16 -20.13
C GLY A 164 -16.13 -1.63 -19.66
N GLU A 165 -15.09 -0.89 -20.07
CA GLU A 165 -13.74 -1.13 -19.59
C GLU A 165 -13.46 -0.36 -18.30
N TYR A 166 -12.74 -0.99 -17.38
CA TYR A 166 -12.42 -0.44 -16.07
C TYR A 166 -10.96 -0.68 -15.73
N LEU A 167 -10.43 0.22 -14.88
CA LEU A 167 -9.29 -0.12 -14.04
C LEU A 167 -9.80 -0.61 -12.69
N ILE A 168 -9.29 -1.74 -12.23
CA ILE A 168 -9.46 -2.22 -10.85
C ILE A 168 -8.16 -1.92 -10.10
N ARG A 169 -8.25 -1.27 -8.94
CA ARG A 169 -7.11 -0.94 -8.08
C ARG A 169 -7.22 -1.71 -6.76
N PRO A 170 -6.64 -2.92 -6.67
CA PRO A 170 -6.42 -3.58 -5.38
C PRO A 170 -5.32 -2.83 -4.61
N GLU A 171 -5.53 -2.67 -3.31
CA GLU A 171 -4.59 -2.01 -2.42
C GLU A 171 -4.52 -2.74 -1.09
N HIS A 172 -3.32 -3.01 -0.63
CA HIS A 172 -3.03 -3.35 0.76
C HIS A 172 -2.29 -2.18 1.42
N ILE A 173 -2.64 -1.86 2.66
CA ILE A 173 -2.04 -0.74 3.40
C ILE A 173 -1.34 -1.29 4.65
N GLY A 174 -0.01 -1.35 4.65
CA GLY A 174 0.75 -1.72 5.83
C GLY A 174 0.70 -0.62 6.90
N VAL A 175 0.15 -0.91 8.08
CA VAL A 175 -0.06 0.08 9.16
C VAL A 175 0.91 -0.05 10.34
N HIS A 176 1.93 -0.92 10.24
CA HIS A 176 2.93 -1.13 11.28
C HIS A 176 3.69 0.15 11.70
N GLY A 177 3.86 1.09 10.76
CA GLY A 177 4.45 2.41 10.99
C GLY A 177 3.45 3.58 10.99
N ALA A 178 2.15 3.33 10.91
CA ALA A 178 1.15 4.39 10.72
C ALA A 178 1.13 5.42 11.86
N HIS A 179 1.24 4.99 13.12
CA HIS A 179 1.32 5.86 14.30
C HIS A 179 2.42 6.95 14.28
N VAL A 180 3.38 6.85 13.37
CA VAL A 180 4.44 7.86 13.15
C VAL A 180 4.45 8.36 11.69
N GLY A 181 3.30 8.34 11.01
CA GLY A 181 3.14 8.85 9.65
C GLY A 181 3.77 7.97 8.55
N GLN A 182 4.12 6.72 8.87
CA GLN A 182 4.86 5.82 7.96
C GLN A 182 4.03 4.65 7.43
N ALA A 183 2.72 4.85 7.24
CA ALA A 183 1.88 3.90 6.52
C ALA A 183 2.45 3.59 5.12
N GLU A 184 2.25 2.35 4.67
CA GLU A 184 2.84 1.82 3.44
C GLU A 184 1.77 1.33 2.48
N PHE A 185 1.73 1.90 1.27
CA PHE A 185 0.71 1.58 0.28
C PHE A 185 1.26 0.65 -0.79
N TYR A 186 0.60 -0.49 -0.97
CA TYR A 186 0.93 -1.53 -1.96
C TYR A 186 -0.27 -1.71 -2.91
N TYR A 187 -0.14 -1.22 -4.13
CA TYR A 187 -1.25 -1.18 -5.09
C TYR A 187 -0.75 -1.29 -6.54
N THR A 188 -1.67 -1.66 -7.41
CA THR A 188 -1.47 -1.73 -8.87
C THR A 188 -2.82 -1.49 -9.57
N CYS A 189 -2.84 -1.46 -10.90
CA CYS A 189 -4.07 -1.45 -11.68
C CYS A 189 -4.19 -2.69 -12.56
N VAL A 190 -5.39 -3.27 -12.56
CA VAL A 190 -5.79 -4.37 -13.43
C VAL A 190 -6.74 -3.82 -14.50
N GLN A 191 -6.61 -4.28 -15.74
CA GLN A 191 -7.47 -3.87 -16.84
C GLN A 191 -8.52 -4.94 -17.10
N VAL A 192 -9.80 -4.56 -17.01
CA VAL A 192 -10.92 -5.45 -17.27
C VAL A 192 -11.96 -4.83 -18.18
N LYS A 193 -12.72 -5.67 -18.87
CA LYS A 193 -13.96 -5.33 -19.56
C LYS A 193 -15.09 -6.06 -18.86
N VAL A 194 -15.93 -5.31 -18.16
CA VAL A 194 -17.13 -5.83 -17.50
C VAL A 194 -18.23 -6.02 -18.53
N THR A 195 -18.86 -7.19 -18.49
CA THR A 195 -19.99 -7.58 -19.33
C THR A 195 -21.13 -8.16 -18.50
N GLY A 196 -22.35 -8.10 -19.03
CA GLY A 196 -23.52 -8.69 -18.36
C GLY A 196 -23.88 -7.98 -17.05
N GLY A 197 -23.50 -6.73 -16.93
CA GLY A 197 -23.79 -5.86 -15.82
C GLY A 197 -25.16 -5.20 -15.87
N GLY A 198 -25.43 -4.37 -14.87
CA GLY A 198 -26.70 -3.64 -14.73
C GLY A 198 -26.61 -2.17 -15.13
N ASN A 199 -27.62 -1.40 -14.72
CA ASN A 199 -27.73 0.05 -14.91
C ASN A 199 -27.46 0.82 -13.60
N GLY A 200 -26.62 0.25 -12.72
CA GLY A 200 -26.27 0.87 -11.44
C GLY A 200 -25.53 2.19 -11.63
N THR A 201 -25.52 3.00 -10.57
CA THR A 201 -24.78 4.26 -10.52
C THR A 201 -23.73 4.14 -9.42
N PRO A 202 -22.49 3.73 -9.73
CA PRO A 202 -21.47 3.54 -8.71
C PRO A 202 -21.20 4.80 -7.90
N GLY A 203 -21.22 4.68 -6.58
CA GLY A 203 -20.93 5.78 -5.68
C GLY A 203 -21.12 5.39 -4.20
N PRO A 204 -20.60 6.21 -3.25
CA PRO A 204 -19.87 7.46 -3.46
C PRO A 204 -18.51 7.28 -4.15
N THR A 205 -17.98 8.35 -4.77
CA THR A 205 -16.71 8.31 -5.52
C THR A 205 -15.64 9.23 -4.94
N VAL A 206 -14.39 8.92 -5.27
CA VAL A 206 -13.20 9.72 -4.95
C VAL A 206 -12.24 9.76 -6.15
N LYS A 207 -11.17 10.57 -6.05
CA LYS A 207 -10.09 10.61 -7.04
C LYS A 207 -8.75 10.26 -6.41
N PHE A 208 -7.88 9.61 -7.18
CA PHE A 208 -6.47 9.43 -6.83
C PHE A 208 -5.60 10.30 -7.76
N PRO A 209 -4.67 11.12 -7.23
CA PRO A 209 -4.52 11.50 -5.83
C PRO A 209 -5.72 12.34 -5.32
N GLY A 210 -5.84 12.50 -4.00
CA GLY A 210 -6.86 13.32 -3.33
C GLY A 210 -7.82 12.54 -2.41
N ALA A 211 -7.96 11.23 -2.61
CA ALA A 211 -8.78 10.37 -1.77
C ALA A 211 -8.21 10.19 -0.35
N TYR A 212 -6.88 10.29 -0.21
CA TYR A 212 -6.14 10.09 1.03
C TYR A 212 -5.36 11.36 1.38
N LYS A 213 -5.32 11.67 2.67
CA LYS A 213 -4.54 12.79 3.23
C LYS A 213 -3.58 12.26 4.29
N LYS A 214 -2.43 12.93 4.41
CA LYS A 214 -1.37 12.52 5.35
C LYS A 214 -1.86 12.44 6.80
N ASP A 215 -2.82 13.28 7.18
CA ASP A 215 -3.40 13.39 8.52
C ASP A 215 -4.67 12.56 8.73
N ASP A 216 -5.11 11.76 7.73
CA ASP A 216 -6.26 10.88 7.93
C ASP A 216 -5.99 9.89 9.09
N PRO A 217 -7.00 9.60 9.94
CA PRO A 217 -6.83 8.68 11.07
C PRO A 217 -6.34 7.29 10.66
N SER A 218 -6.72 6.82 9.47
CA SER A 218 -6.31 5.54 8.87
C SER A 218 -4.80 5.39 8.72
N PHE A 219 -4.09 6.51 8.54
CA PHE A 219 -2.65 6.54 8.28
C PHE A 219 -1.83 7.06 9.46
N ASN A 220 -2.51 7.45 10.54
CA ASN A 220 -1.94 7.85 11.84
C ASN A 220 -2.38 6.89 12.97
N PHE A 221 -2.85 5.70 12.60
CA PHE A 221 -3.36 4.69 13.52
C PHE A 221 -2.24 3.91 14.22
N SER A 222 -2.45 3.57 15.50
CA SER A 222 -1.53 2.69 16.24
C SER A 222 -2.11 1.30 16.41
N ILE A 223 -1.43 0.29 15.88
CA ILE A 223 -1.72 -1.14 16.13
C ILE A 223 -1.19 -1.63 17.49
N TYR A 224 -0.39 -0.82 18.18
CA TYR A 224 0.16 -1.17 19.48
C TYR A 224 -0.85 -0.84 20.58
N GLY A 225 -0.92 -1.69 21.60
CA GLY A 225 -1.86 -1.54 22.72
C GLY A 225 -3.18 -2.30 22.59
N GLY A 226 -3.25 -3.30 21.69
CA GLY A 226 -4.38 -4.22 21.58
C GLY A 226 -5.33 -3.91 20.42
N VAL A 227 -6.18 -4.90 20.11
CA VAL A 227 -7.16 -4.85 19.00
C VAL A 227 -8.18 -3.73 19.24
N LYS A 228 -8.49 -2.99 18.18
CA LYS A 228 -9.52 -1.95 18.14
C LYS A 228 -9.97 -1.71 16.71
N ASP A 229 -11.08 -1.00 16.56
CA ASP A 229 -11.63 -0.67 15.26
C ASP A 229 -10.65 0.19 14.45
N TYR A 230 -10.38 -0.26 13.23
CA TYR A 230 -9.54 0.47 12.30
C TYR A 230 -10.40 1.44 11.47
N PRO A 231 -10.08 2.74 11.44
CA PRO A 231 -10.83 3.70 10.63
C PRO A 231 -10.51 3.46 9.15
N MET A 232 -11.44 2.87 8.40
CA MET A 232 -11.24 2.57 6.97
C MET A 232 -11.14 3.87 6.14
N PRO A 233 -10.11 4.01 5.27
CA PRO A 233 -9.97 5.19 4.44
C PRO A 233 -10.87 5.13 3.20
N GLY A 234 -11.16 6.30 2.61
CA GLY A 234 -11.96 6.41 1.39
C GLY A 234 -13.47 6.27 1.60
N PRO A 235 -14.27 6.25 0.52
CA PRO A 235 -15.73 6.22 0.58
C PRO A 235 -16.25 4.86 1.05
N ALA A 236 -17.54 4.77 1.37
CA ALA A 236 -18.21 3.51 1.64
C ALA A 236 -18.14 2.55 0.43
N VAL A 237 -18.21 1.25 0.69
CA VAL A 237 -18.28 0.21 -0.35
C VAL A 237 -19.61 0.32 -1.11
N TRP A 238 -19.53 0.41 -2.44
CA TRP A 238 -20.68 0.29 -3.32
C TRP A 238 -20.95 -1.17 -3.66
N THR A 239 -22.13 -1.66 -3.25
CA THR A 239 -22.53 -3.07 -3.42
C THR A 239 -23.49 -3.31 -4.58
N GLY A 240 -23.82 -2.28 -5.36
CA GLY A 240 -24.82 -2.31 -6.44
C GLY A 240 -25.88 -1.22 -6.31
N GLY A 241 -26.82 -1.17 -7.26
CA GLY A 241 -27.92 -0.19 -7.29
C GLY A 241 -27.54 1.23 -7.72
N HIS A 242 -28.48 2.15 -7.57
CA HIS A 242 -28.25 3.58 -7.82
C HIS A 242 -27.62 4.19 -6.58
N GLY A 243 -26.38 4.66 -6.67
CA GLY A 243 -25.69 5.34 -5.60
C GLY A 243 -26.53 6.50 -5.07
N VAL A 244 -26.86 6.44 -3.79
CA VAL A 244 -27.40 7.59 -3.06
C VAL A 244 -26.26 8.61 -3.02
N GLY A 245 -26.44 9.72 -3.74
CA GLY A 245 -25.57 10.88 -3.60
C GLY A 245 -25.45 11.22 -2.12
N SER A 246 -24.24 11.57 -1.69
CA SER A 246 -23.91 11.88 -0.30
C SER A 246 -24.81 13.00 0.22
N THR A 247 -25.95 12.64 0.78
CA THR A 247 -26.72 13.46 1.71
C THR A 247 -26.45 12.86 3.07
N ASP A 248 -25.76 13.63 3.93
CA ASP A 248 -25.79 13.40 5.37
C ASP A 248 -27.22 13.06 5.79
N PRO A 249 -27.45 12.03 6.62
CA PRO A 249 -28.75 11.88 7.23
C PRO A 249 -28.92 13.05 8.19
N ALA A 250 -29.71 14.04 7.77
CA ALA A 250 -30.45 14.87 8.72
C ALA A 250 -31.18 13.93 9.68
N PRO A 251 -31.20 14.20 10.99
CA PRO A 251 -31.87 13.34 11.95
C PRO A 251 -33.36 13.28 11.57
N GLY A 252 -33.78 12.11 11.09
CA GLY A 252 -35.15 11.82 10.76
C GLY A 252 -36.00 11.93 12.02
N GLU A 253 -36.92 12.87 11.98
CA GLU A 253 -37.98 13.09 12.94
C GLU A 253 -38.83 11.82 13.05
N SER A 254 -38.61 11.05 14.11
CA SER A 254 -39.44 9.90 14.45
C SER A 254 -40.66 10.38 15.22
N GLU A 255 -41.85 10.27 14.62
CA GLU A 255 -43.14 10.38 15.32
C GLU A 255 -43.25 9.34 16.45
N PRO A 256 -43.98 9.65 17.54
CA PRO A 256 -43.80 8.97 18.82
C PRO A 256 -44.61 7.67 18.93
N VAL A 257 -44.01 6.65 19.54
CA VAL A 257 -44.69 5.45 20.04
C VAL A 257 -44.87 5.60 21.57
N PRO A 258 -46.05 5.31 22.15
CA PRO A 258 -46.36 5.72 23.52
C PRO A 258 -45.61 4.94 24.60
N SER A 259 -45.27 5.68 25.66
CA SER A 259 -44.57 5.24 26.88
C SER A 259 -45.30 4.14 27.66
N ALA A 260 -44.53 3.16 28.13
CA ALA A 260 -44.79 2.46 29.38
C ALA A 260 -43.69 2.84 30.38
N THR A 261 -44.13 3.42 31.50
CA THR A 261 -43.34 4.02 32.58
C THR A 261 -42.62 2.95 33.39
N SER A 262 -41.32 3.14 33.66
CA SER A 262 -40.67 2.53 34.82
C SER A 262 -39.66 3.51 35.41
N THR A 263 -40.03 4.03 36.57
CA THR A 263 -39.35 5.02 37.39
C THR A 263 -38.23 4.37 38.21
N LEU A 264 -36.97 4.75 38.00
CA LEU A 264 -35.95 4.76 39.06
C LEU A 264 -35.00 5.95 38.86
N ALA A 265 -34.87 6.75 39.91
CA ALA A 265 -34.15 8.02 39.99
C ALA A 265 -32.61 7.81 40.05
N PRO A 266 -31.80 8.74 39.52
CA PRO A 266 -30.36 8.77 39.77
C PRO A 266 -30.02 9.57 41.02
N THR A 267 -29.21 9.00 41.90
CA THR A 267 -28.49 9.70 42.97
C THR A 267 -27.36 10.56 42.40
N PRO A 268 -27.11 11.76 42.95
CA PRO A 268 -26.04 12.64 42.50
C PRO A 268 -24.70 12.17 43.06
N VAL A 269 -23.65 12.14 42.23
CA VAL A 269 -22.27 12.01 42.71
C VAL A 269 -21.51 13.29 42.38
N GLU A 270 -20.90 13.76 43.45
CA GLU A 270 -20.23 15.01 43.72
C GLU A 270 -18.88 15.13 42.99
N SER A 271 -18.58 16.36 42.57
CA SER A 271 -17.38 16.77 41.83
C SER A 271 -16.35 17.38 42.77
N GLU A 272 -15.07 16.97 42.68
CA GLU A 272 -13.92 17.60 43.34
C GLU A 272 -12.61 17.26 42.57
N PRO A 273 -11.47 17.98 42.75
CA PRO A 273 -11.13 19.10 41.89
C PRO A 273 -9.84 18.88 41.09
N VAL A 274 -9.62 19.82 40.17
CA VAL A 274 -8.46 20.00 39.29
C VAL A 274 -7.21 20.34 40.12
N PHE A 275 -6.08 19.66 39.87
CA PHE A 275 -4.76 20.09 40.34
C PHE A 275 -3.83 20.33 39.15
N ALA A 276 -3.25 21.53 39.13
CA ALA A 276 -2.29 22.01 38.14
C ALA A 276 -0.84 21.58 38.46
N ALA A 277 0.01 21.76 37.43
CA ALA A 277 1.39 21.29 37.21
C ALA A 277 2.43 21.52 38.33
N PRO A 278 3.65 20.98 38.12
CA PRO A 278 4.74 21.89 37.79
C PRO A 278 5.64 21.48 36.60
N SER A 279 6.34 22.50 36.12
CA SER A 279 7.25 22.58 34.97
C SER A 279 8.61 21.90 35.13
N ASP A 280 9.29 21.81 33.97
CA ASP A 280 10.74 21.85 33.74
C ASP A 280 11.62 20.69 34.22
N VAL A 281 12.05 19.86 33.26
CA VAL A 281 13.46 19.44 33.18
C VAL A 281 13.91 19.48 31.72
N ALA A 282 14.73 20.47 31.40
CA ALA A 282 15.55 20.51 30.20
C ALA A 282 16.65 19.45 30.30
N THR A 283 16.93 18.73 29.21
CA THR A 283 18.16 17.95 29.09
C THR A 283 18.78 18.14 27.71
N THR A 284 19.89 18.86 27.76
CA THR A 284 21.03 19.04 26.85
C THR A 284 21.07 18.26 25.53
N GLU A 285 21.18 19.08 24.48
CA GLU A 285 21.65 18.84 23.13
C GLU A 285 23.09 18.30 23.09
N ALA A 286 23.35 17.28 22.25
CA ALA A 286 24.69 16.88 21.84
C ALA A 286 24.81 17.08 20.33
N ALA A 287 25.46 18.18 19.94
CA ALA A 287 25.83 18.49 18.58
C ALA A 287 26.94 17.56 18.07
N SER A 288 26.85 17.16 16.79
CA SER A 288 28.00 16.77 15.98
C SER A 288 27.85 17.31 14.56
N PRO A 289 28.95 17.73 13.92
CA PRO A 289 28.94 18.91 13.06
C PRO A 289 28.53 18.66 11.60
N ALA A 290 27.96 19.71 11.03
CA ALA A 290 27.66 19.86 9.61
C ALA A 290 28.94 20.14 8.77
N ALA A 291 28.80 19.84 7.48
CA ALA A 291 29.77 19.95 6.40
C ALA A 291 30.14 21.38 5.98
N ALA A 292 31.21 21.52 5.19
CA ALA A 292 31.39 22.60 4.19
C ALA A 292 32.52 22.23 3.17
N PRO A 293 32.78 23.00 2.09
CA PRO A 293 32.08 22.87 0.80
C PRO A 293 33.05 22.79 -0.40
N GLY A 294 32.51 22.64 -1.62
CA GLY A 294 33.30 22.73 -2.85
C GLY A 294 32.45 22.83 -4.12
N SER A 295 32.17 24.08 -4.51
CA SER A 295 31.55 24.53 -5.77
C SER A 295 32.44 24.29 -7.00
N GLY A 296 31.83 24.14 -8.19
CA GLY A 296 32.53 24.41 -9.45
C GLY A 296 31.96 23.74 -10.69
N SER A 297 31.16 24.49 -11.43
CA SER A 297 30.56 24.25 -12.76
C SER A 297 31.55 23.95 -13.89
N GLY A 298 31.12 23.20 -14.92
CA GLY A 298 31.72 23.28 -16.26
C GLY A 298 31.47 22.10 -17.21
N SER A 299 30.53 22.30 -18.14
CA SER A 299 30.46 21.85 -19.56
C SER A 299 30.66 20.38 -19.99
N GLY A 300 29.86 19.97 -20.98
CA GLY A 300 29.74 18.61 -21.51
C GLY A 300 30.98 18.02 -22.19
N GLY A 301 30.93 16.70 -22.39
CA GLY A 301 31.90 15.93 -23.16
C GLY A 301 32.04 14.48 -22.66
N ASP A 302 31.60 13.54 -23.50
CA ASP A 302 32.17 12.20 -23.72
C ASP A 302 32.08 11.09 -22.66
N TYR A 303 31.26 10.10 -23.01
CA TYR A 303 30.90 8.86 -22.30
C TYR A 303 31.99 7.76 -22.34
N GLU A 304 33.23 8.06 -22.75
CA GLU A 304 34.30 7.05 -22.88
C GLU A 304 35.39 7.11 -21.78
N GLU A 305 35.56 8.22 -21.06
CA GLU A 305 36.67 8.37 -20.07
C GLU A 305 36.36 7.77 -18.68
N VAL A 306 35.08 7.62 -18.33
CA VAL A 306 34.65 7.11 -17.00
C VAL A 306 34.93 5.60 -16.84
N CYS A 307 34.99 4.86 -17.95
CA CYS A 307 35.17 3.40 -17.92
C CYS A 307 36.63 2.98 -17.65
N THR A 308 37.62 3.77 -18.06
CA THR A 308 39.06 3.49 -17.87
C THR A 308 39.57 3.86 -16.47
N ARG A 309 39.05 4.93 -15.83
CA ARG A 309 39.40 5.29 -14.44
C ARG A 309 38.94 4.22 -13.42
N THR A 310 37.79 3.60 -13.66
CA THR A 310 37.23 2.57 -12.77
C THR A 310 38.03 1.25 -12.82
N ARG A 311 38.58 0.89 -14.00
CA ARG A 311 39.46 -0.28 -14.16
C ARG A 311 40.81 -0.12 -13.44
N ARG A 312 41.42 1.09 -13.48
CA ARG A 312 42.69 1.36 -12.77
C ARG A 312 42.54 1.35 -11.25
N ARG A 313 41.42 1.82 -10.69
CA ARG A 313 41.12 1.73 -9.24
C ARG A 313 40.92 0.28 -8.78
N ARG A 314 40.23 -0.55 -9.56
CA ARG A 314 40.05 -2.00 -9.25
C ARG A 314 41.35 -2.79 -9.29
N GLN A 315 42.29 -2.49 -10.20
CA GLN A 315 43.60 -3.15 -10.24
C GLN A 315 44.50 -2.76 -9.06
N ARG A 316 44.49 -1.48 -8.62
CA ARG A 316 45.27 -1.03 -7.46
C ARG A 316 44.76 -1.64 -6.14
N GLY A 317 43.45 -1.77 -5.97
CA GLY A 317 42.85 -2.44 -4.80
C GLY A 317 43.17 -3.94 -4.71
N ARG A 318 43.27 -4.63 -5.85
CA ARG A 318 43.65 -6.05 -5.90
C ARG A 318 45.13 -6.28 -5.54
N LYS A 319 46.04 -5.38 -5.91
CA LYS A 319 47.46 -5.45 -5.50
C LYS A 319 47.65 -5.20 -4.00
N ALA A 320 46.94 -4.23 -3.42
CA ALA A 320 47.03 -3.93 -1.99
C ALA A 320 46.52 -5.08 -1.10
N ARG A 321 45.42 -5.74 -1.49
CA ARG A 321 44.87 -6.90 -0.77
C ARG A 321 45.76 -8.16 -0.86
N ARG A 322 46.55 -8.30 -1.93
CA ARG A 322 47.51 -9.40 -2.08
C ARG A 322 48.74 -9.19 -1.18
N ALA A 323 49.26 -7.97 -1.12
CA ALA A 323 50.38 -7.62 -0.23
C ALA A 323 50.02 -7.79 1.26
N PHE A 324 48.81 -7.41 1.67
CA PHE A 324 48.34 -7.61 3.05
C PHE A 324 48.16 -9.10 3.43
N ARG A 325 47.72 -9.94 2.48
CA ARG A 325 47.62 -11.40 2.70
C ARG A 325 48.98 -12.11 2.74
N GLU A 326 49.99 -11.56 2.08
CA GLU A 326 51.35 -12.11 2.10
C GLU A 326 52.11 -11.72 3.38
N SER A 327 51.80 -10.58 4.02
CA SER A 327 52.41 -10.22 5.33
C SER A 327 51.85 -11.02 6.50
N LEU A 328 50.56 -11.41 6.44
CA LEU A 328 49.92 -12.24 7.47
C LEU A 328 50.31 -13.72 7.44
N ARG A 329 51.10 -14.15 6.44
CA ARG A 329 51.62 -15.54 6.33
C ARG A 329 53.06 -15.69 6.82
N LYS A 330 53.68 -14.62 7.31
CA LYS A 330 55.05 -14.62 7.88
C LYS A 330 55.07 -14.34 9.39
N LEU A 331 53.91 -14.39 10.03
CA LEU A 331 53.76 -14.46 11.49
C LEU A 331 53.24 -15.85 11.85
#